data_AF-A0A931Y4Y6-F1
#
_entry.id   AF-A0A931Y4Y6-F1
#
_cell.length_a   1.000
_cell.length_b   1.000
_cell.length_c   1.000
_cell.angle_alpha   90.00
_cell.angle_beta   90.00
_cell.angle_gamma   90.00
#
_symmetry.space_group_name_H-M   'P 1'
#
loop_
_entity.id
_entity.type
_entity.pdbx_description
1 polymer ?
#
loop_
_entity_poly.entity_id
_entity_poly.type
_entity_poly.pdbx_seq_one_letter_code
_entity_poly.pdbx_strand_id
1 'polypeptide(L)'
;MNHSPNPLGGNAYPALAANAVTPAQLLCLAKGFARIFWGVFLMIGLFLSQAVLEAFQGMRIPAYVAGACLIGSGVWLLHSTGPLSPRWQRHTRTALVLVALIIYFAPFVGWWYDRPQENFFLLNVLSLLLTGMGILLLVNLLTAETFRLFQERGSQIESQVFALGVVILMIAPFLIGLIFTFLASMRYHFLFAEEIWLTASRVPSWLYLATTLPCALTLIASWKAKAFCYQRLWDSGKSQL
;
A
#
# COMPACT_ATOMS: atom_id res chain seq x y z
N MET A 1 -19.45 34.64 58.17
CA MET A 1 -18.47 33.95 57.30
C MET A 1 -19.25 33.24 56.21
N ASN A 2 -19.38 33.88 55.04
CA ASN A 2 -20.14 33.36 53.91
C ASN A 2 -19.23 32.49 53.05
N HIS A 3 -19.41 31.17 53.13
CA HIS A 3 -18.73 30.22 52.27
C HIS A 3 -19.52 30.12 50.95
N SER A 4 -19.09 30.87 49.94
CA SER A 4 -19.58 30.65 48.57
C SER A 4 -18.83 29.45 47.97
N PRO A 5 -19.52 28.40 47.49
CA PRO A 5 -18.87 27.33 46.74
C PRO A 5 -18.44 27.88 45.38
N ASN A 6 -17.12 27.86 45.17
CA ASN A 6 -16.47 28.17 43.90
C ASN A 6 -16.97 27.14 42.86
N PRO A 7 -17.66 27.53 41.77
CA PRO A 7 -18.05 26.59 40.75
C PRO A 7 -16.78 26.01 40.13
N LEU A 8 -16.60 24.71 40.35
CA LEU A 8 -15.54 23.90 39.79
C LEU A 8 -15.37 24.28 38.32
N GLY A 9 -14.16 24.74 38.02
CA GLY A 9 -13.74 25.14 36.70
C GLY A 9 -14.25 24.16 35.67
N GLY A 10 -15.11 24.67 34.79
CA GLY A 10 -15.32 24.13 33.48
C GLY A 10 -14.00 24.15 32.73
N ASN A 11 -13.10 23.24 33.07
CA ASN A 11 -12.13 22.68 32.13
C ASN A 11 -12.94 21.79 31.18
N ALA A 12 -13.86 22.44 30.44
CA ALA A 12 -14.34 21.95 29.18
C ALA A 12 -13.08 21.69 28.37
N TYR A 13 -12.71 20.42 28.22
CA TYR A 13 -11.60 19.96 27.41
C TYR A 13 -11.67 20.64 26.03
N PRO A 14 -10.91 21.73 25.76
CA PRO A 14 -11.00 22.40 24.47
C PRO A 14 -10.20 21.64 23.40
N ALA A 15 -9.43 20.61 23.81
CA ALA A 15 -8.51 19.88 22.94
C ALA A 15 -9.09 18.57 22.37
N LEU A 16 -10.18 18.02 22.93
CA LEU A 16 -10.76 16.74 22.46
C LEU A 16 -11.86 16.93 21.38
N ALA A 17 -12.39 18.14 21.22
CA ALA A 17 -13.39 18.46 20.19
C ALA A 17 -12.80 18.95 18.86
N ALA A 18 -11.49 19.22 18.80
CA ALA A 18 -10.87 19.98 17.72
C ALA A 18 -10.60 19.20 16.41
N ASN A 19 -10.88 17.89 16.35
CA ASN A 19 -10.77 17.10 15.11
C ASN A 19 -11.93 16.09 15.00
N ALA A 20 -13.17 16.54 15.17
CA ALA A 20 -14.31 15.71 14.79
C ALA A 20 -14.23 15.46 13.26
N VAL A 21 -13.81 14.26 12.87
CA VAL A 21 -13.74 13.86 11.46
C VAL A 21 -15.14 14.03 10.88
N THR A 22 -15.27 14.88 9.87
CA THR A 22 -16.56 15.20 9.27
C THR A 22 -17.15 13.97 8.55
N PRO A 23 -18.48 13.85 8.45
CA PRO A 23 -19.11 12.75 7.71
C PRO A 23 -18.67 12.69 6.24
N ALA A 24 -18.38 13.85 5.63
CA ALA A 24 -17.82 13.93 4.28
C ALA A 24 -16.40 13.32 4.20
N GLN A 25 -15.56 13.56 5.20
CA GLN A 25 -14.22 12.93 5.28
C GLN A 25 -14.32 11.42 5.49
N LEU A 26 -15.22 10.94 6.35
CA LEU A 26 -15.48 9.50 6.53
C LEU A 26 -15.88 8.82 5.21
N LEU A 27 -16.75 9.45 4.42
CA LEU A 27 -17.16 8.93 3.13
C LEU A 27 -15.99 8.89 2.13
N CYS A 28 -15.14 9.92 2.11
CA CYS A 28 -13.96 9.97 1.24
C CYS A 28 -12.92 8.92 1.65
N LEU A 29 -12.70 8.71 2.95
CA LEU A 29 -11.84 7.64 3.47
C LEU A 29 -12.36 6.27 3.04
N ALA A 30 -13.66 6.01 3.23
CA ALA A 30 -14.29 4.74 2.85
C ALA A 30 -14.16 4.46 1.34
N LYS A 31 -14.42 5.47 0.51
CA LYS A 31 -14.25 5.38 -0.96
C LYS A 31 -12.79 5.19 -1.36
N GLY A 32 -11.85 5.85 -0.66
CA GLY A 32 -10.42 5.74 -0.90
C GLY A 32 -9.92 4.32 -0.64
N PHE A 33 -10.25 3.76 0.53
CA PHE A 33 -9.92 2.38 0.87
C PHE A 33 -10.61 1.35 -0.04
N ALA A 34 -11.85 1.61 -0.47
CA ALA A 34 -12.53 0.73 -1.44
C ALA A 34 -11.79 0.69 -2.79
N ARG A 35 -11.33 1.85 -3.29
CA ARG A 35 -10.54 1.92 -4.53
C ARG A 35 -9.19 1.24 -4.37
N ILE A 36 -8.51 1.43 -3.23
CA ILE A 36 -7.24 0.75 -2.95
C ILE A 36 -7.44 -0.76 -2.90
N PHE A 37 -8.48 -1.25 -2.23
CA PHE A 37 -8.80 -2.68 -2.19
C PHE A 37 -8.95 -3.27 -3.59
N TRP A 38 -9.81 -2.68 -4.42
CA TRP A 38 -10.03 -3.16 -5.79
C TRP A 38 -8.80 -2.97 -6.67
N GLY A 39 -8.04 -1.89 -6.46
CA GLY A 39 -6.81 -1.62 -7.19
C GLY A 39 -5.72 -2.63 -6.88
N VAL A 40 -5.52 -2.98 -5.61
CA VAL A 40 -4.56 -4.02 -5.19
C VAL A 40 -5.00 -5.39 -5.73
N PHE A 41 -6.28 -5.74 -5.59
CA PHE A 41 -6.82 -7.00 -6.11
C PHE A 41 -6.59 -7.13 -7.62
N LEU A 42 -6.94 -6.09 -8.38
CA LEU A 42 -6.79 -6.06 -9.83
C LEU A 42 -5.31 -6.03 -10.24
N MET A 43 -4.46 -5.27 -9.53
CA MET A 43 -3.01 -5.24 -9.78
C MET A 43 -2.40 -6.64 -9.63
N ILE A 44 -2.70 -7.34 -8.53
CA ILE A 44 -2.17 -8.69 -8.28
C ILE A 44 -2.71 -9.68 -9.30
N GLY A 45 -4.03 -9.69 -9.53
CA GLY A 45 -4.66 -10.61 -10.48
C GLY A 45 -4.10 -10.45 -11.89
N LEU A 46 -3.98 -9.21 -12.37
CA LEU A 46 -3.44 -8.92 -13.70
C LEU A 46 -1.93 -9.19 -13.78
N PHE A 47 -1.18 -8.90 -12.72
CA PHE A 47 0.24 -9.22 -12.65
C PHE A 47 0.49 -10.74 -12.72
N LEU A 48 -0.26 -11.53 -11.95
CA LEU A 48 -0.15 -13.00 -11.96
C LEU A 48 -0.62 -13.62 -13.29
N SER A 49 -1.65 -13.06 -13.92
CA SER A 49 -2.11 -13.52 -15.23
C SER A 49 -1.17 -13.15 -16.38
N GLN A 50 -0.15 -12.32 -16.12
CA GLN A 50 0.73 -11.73 -17.14
C GLN A 50 -0.05 -11.05 -18.28
N ALA A 51 -1.24 -10.51 -17.97
CA ALA A 51 -2.08 -9.89 -18.96
C ALA A 51 -1.40 -8.64 -19.54
N VAL A 52 -1.45 -8.51 -20.86
CA VAL A 52 -0.91 -7.38 -21.60
C VAL A 52 -2.06 -6.61 -22.23
N LEU A 53 -2.04 -5.29 -22.09
CA LEU A 53 -2.90 -4.38 -22.84
C LEU A 53 -2.12 -3.89 -24.06
N GLU A 54 -2.67 -4.10 -25.24
CA GLU A 54 -2.19 -3.43 -26.44
C GLU A 54 -2.78 -2.01 -26.45
N ALA A 55 -1.97 -1.03 -26.07
CA ALA A 55 -2.37 0.38 -26.03
C ALA A 55 -1.55 1.15 -27.07
N PHE A 56 -2.21 2.03 -27.85
CA PHE A 56 -1.59 2.91 -28.86
C PHE A 56 -0.59 2.22 -29.83
N GLN A 57 -1.07 1.85 -31.02
CA GLN A 57 -0.24 1.49 -32.20
C GLN A 57 0.96 0.57 -31.90
N GLY A 58 0.77 -0.47 -31.08
CA GLY A 58 1.78 -1.51 -30.83
C GLY A 58 2.57 -1.39 -29.52
N MET A 59 2.29 -0.42 -28.65
CA MET A 59 2.92 -0.37 -27.33
C MET A 59 2.25 -1.35 -26.36
N ARG A 60 2.98 -2.40 -25.97
CA ARG A 60 2.54 -3.40 -24.99
C ARG A 60 2.68 -2.84 -23.58
N ILE A 61 1.58 -2.43 -22.98
CA ILE A 61 1.55 -1.96 -21.59
C ILE A 61 1.02 -3.09 -20.72
N PRO A 62 1.72 -3.50 -19.64
CA PRO A 62 1.20 -4.51 -18.73
C PRO A 62 -0.14 -4.11 -18.12
N ALA A 63 -1.09 -5.04 -18.05
CA ALA A 63 -2.45 -4.74 -17.63
C ALA A 63 -2.56 -4.32 -16.16
N TYR A 64 -1.59 -4.68 -15.31
CA TYR A 64 -1.53 -4.28 -13.90
C TYR A 64 -1.49 -2.75 -13.71
N VAL A 65 -1.13 -1.97 -14.73
CA VAL A 65 -1.16 -0.49 -14.69
C VAL A 65 -2.57 0.02 -14.40
N ALA A 66 -3.62 -0.65 -14.87
CA ALA A 66 -4.99 -0.31 -14.53
C ALA A 66 -5.24 -0.39 -13.01
N GLY A 67 -4.67 -1.41 -12.36
CA GLY A 67 -4.71 -1.57 -10.91
C GLY A 67 -3.94 -0.47 -10.19
N ALA A 68 -2.74 -0.14 -10.67
CA ALA A 68 -1.93 0.96 -10.13
C ALA A 68 -2.65 2.32 -10.23
N CYS A 69 -3.28 2.61 -11.37
CA CYS A 69 -4.10 3.82 -11.55
C CYS A 69 -5.28 3.85 -10.57
N LEU A 70 -5.93 2.71 -10.33
CA LEU A 70 -7.03 2.63 -9.37
C LEU A 70 -6.55 2.86 -7.93
N ILE A 71 -5.41 2.28 -7.53
CA ILE A 71 -4.74 2.56 -6.25
C ILE A 71 -4.42 4.05 -6.14
N GLY A 72 -3.81 4.64 -7.18
CA GLY A 72 -3.49 6.06 -7.25
C GLY A 72 -4.71 6.94 -7.05
N SER A 73 -5.83 6.63 -7.70
CA SER A 73 -7.09 7.36 -7.54
C SER A 73 -7.68 7.22 -6.12
N GLY A 74 -7.42 6.10 -5.44
CA GLY A 74 -7.79 5.87 -4.05
C GLY A 74 -6.92 6.67 -3.08
N VAL A 75 -5.61 6.61 -3.25
CA VAL A 75 -4.64 7.38 -2.45
C VAL A 75 -4.81 8.89 -2.67
N TRP A 76 -5.09 9.33 -3.89
CA TRP A 76 -5.41 10.73 -4.19
C TRP A 76 -6.63 11.21 -3.41
N LEU A 77 -7.69 10.37 -3.35
CA LEU A 77 -8.86 10.68 -2.56
C LEU A 77 -8.53 10.77 -1.07
N LEU A 78 -7.71 9.85 -0.53
CA LEU A 78 -7.19 9.90 0.84
C LEU A 78 -6.29 11.11 1.11
N HIS A 79 -5.61 11.62 0.10
CA HIS A 79 -4.81 12.84 0.22
C HIS A 79 -5.72 14.08 0.28
N SER A 80 -6.79 14.09 -0.54
CA SER A 80 -7.74 15.20 -0.62
C SER A 80 -8.61 15.40 0.63
N THR A 81 -8.69 14.41 1.53
CA THR A 81 -9.42 14.56 2.81
C THR A 81 -8.77 15.55 3.78
N GLY A 82 -7.56 16.02 3.48
CA GLY A 82 -6.80 16.95 4.29
C GLY A 82 -5.87 16.27 5.30
N PRO A 83 -5.03 17.06 6.00
CA PRO A 83 -4.05 16.54 6.96
C PRO A 83 -4.75 16.08 8.24
N LEU A 84 -5.08 14.79 8.32
CA LEU A 84 -5.59 14.17 9.56
C LEU A 84 -4.48 14.03 10.61
N SER A 85 -3.24 13.83 10.16
CA SER A 85 -2.04 13.84 11.00
C SER A 85 -0.79 14.16 10.16
N PRO A 86 0.32 14.61 10.77
CA PRO A 86 1.57 14.81 10.04
C PRO A 86 2.10 13.52 9.38
N ARG A 87 1.85 12.35 10.00
CA ARG A 87 2.25 11.05 9.46
C ARG A 87 1.38 10.65 8.28
N TRP A 88 0.07 10.91 8.35
CA TRP A 88 -0.88 10.68 7.26
C TRP A 88 -0.47 11.37 5.97
N GLN A 89 -0.12 12.66 6.05
CA GLN A 89 0.29 13.44 4.87
C GLN A 89 1.58 12.91 4.26
N ARG A 90 2.55 12.50 5.10
CA ARG A 90 3.79 11.89 4.62
C ARG A 90 3.51 10.55 3.93
N HIS A 91 2.72 9.67 4.54
CA HIS A 91 2.42 8.35 3.98
C HIS A 91 1.60 8.44 2.68
N THR A 92 0.59 9.32 2.61
CA THR A 92 -0.19 9.53 1.38
C THR A 92 0.66 10.11 0.26
N ARG A 93 1.54 11.09 0.55
CA ARG A 93 2.47 11.64 -0.45
C ARG A 93 3.46 10.60 -0.95
N THR A 94 4.07 9.82 -0.06
CA THR A 94 4.97 8.74 -0.46
C THR A 94 4.23 7.69 -1.29
N ALA A 95 2.99 7.35 -0.93
CA ALA A 95 2.18 6.39 -1.69
C ALA A 95 1.87 6.90 -3.10
N LEU A 96 1.56 8.19 -3.28
CA LEU A 96 1.39 8.79 -4.61
C LEU A 96 2.67 8.71 -5.46
N VAL A 97 3.83 9.00 -4.85
CA VAL A 97 5.13 8.88 -5.52
C VAL A 97 5.39 7.44 -5.93
N LEU A 98 5.15 6.45 -5.05
CA LEU A 98 5.31 5.04 -5.40
C LEU A 98 4.37 4.60 -6.52
N VAL A 99 3.11 5.05 -6.52
CA VAL A 99 2.18 4.75 -7.61
C VAL A 99 2.67 5.33 -8.94
N ALA A 100 3.16 6.58 -8.94
CA ALA A 100 3.73 7.19 -10.13
C ALA A 100 4.97 6.40 -10.63
N LEU A 101 5.81 5.92 -9.72
CA LEU A 101 6.94 5.06 -10.05
C LEU A 101 6.50 3.71 -10.65
N ILE A 102 5.43 3.09 -10.12
CA ILE A 102 4.87 1.85 -10.68
C ILE A 102 4.44 2.05 -12.14
N ILE A 103 3.77 3.17 -12.42
CA ILE A 103 3.33 3.52 -13.78
C ILE A 103 4.55 3.79 -14.68
N TYR A 104 5.55 4.52 -14.17
CA TYR A 104 6.80 4.79 -14.89
C TYR A 104 7.58 3.51 -15.25
N PHE A 105 7.66 2.55 -14.33
CA PHE A 105 8.38 1.30 -14.56
C PHE A 105 7.61 0.29 -15.43
N ALA A 106 6.33 0.55 -15.74
CA ALA A 106 5.50 -0.37 -16.50
C ALA A 106 6.04 -0.78 -17.88
N PRO A 107 6.47 0.13 -18.77
CA PRO A 107 7.00 -0.25 -20.08
C PRO A 107 8.26 -1.12 -19.98
N PHE A 108 9.05 -0.97 -18.93
CA PHE A 108 10.29 -1.74 -18.74
C PHE A 108 10.04 -3.24 -18.56
N VAL A 109 8.87 -3.64 -18.06
CA VAL A 109 8.49 -5.06 -17.99
C VAL A 109 8.31 -5.65 -19.38
N GLY A 110 7.65 -4.90 -20.28
CA GLY A 110 7.48 -5.31 -21.68
C GLY A 110 8.83 -5.39 -22.40
N TRP A 111 9.68 -4.38 -22.24
CA TRP A 111 11.01 -4.38 -22.86
C TRP A 111 11.95 -5.46 -22.32
N TRP A 112 11.85 -5.78 -21.03
CA TRP A 112 12.62 -6.87 -20.44
C TRP A 112 12.19 -8.23 -20.99
N TYR A 113 10.90 -8.43 -21.25
CA TYR A 113 10.40 -9.65 -21.90
C TYR A 113 11.02 -9.85 -23.29
N ASP A 114 11.13 -8.78 -24.08
CA ASP A 114 11.73 -8.84 -25.42
C ASP A 114 13.28 -8.94 -25.39
N ARG A 115 13.94 -8.35 -24.37
CA ARG A 115 15.40 -8.32 -24.21
C ARG A 115 15.83 -8.63 -22.77
N PRO A 116 15.79 -9.91 -22.35
CA PRO A 116 16.05 -10.28 -20.95
C PRO A 116 17.52 -10.17 -20.52
N GLN A 117 18.45 -10.10 -21.48
CA GLN A 117 19.90 -10.00 -21.21
C GLN A 117 20.36 -8.60 -20.77
N GLU A 118 19.53 -7.58 -20.97
CA GLU A 118 19.86 -6.20 -20.62
C GLU A 118 19.64 -5.95 -19.13
N ASN A 119 20.74 -5.87 -18.37
CA ASN A 119 20.71 -5.62 -16.92
C ASN A 119 19.96 -4.34 -16.56
N PHE A 120 19.97 -3.33 -17.43
CA PHE A 120 19.25 -2.08 -17.21
C PHE A 120 17.73 -2.31 -17.07
N PHE A 121 17.12 -3.11 -17.96
CA PHE A 121 15.69 -3.39 -17.86
C PHE A 121 15.37 -4.23 -16.63
N LEU A 122 16.21 -5.21 -16.32
CA LEU A 122 16.06 -6.03 -15.12
C LEU A 122 16.08 -5.19 -13.83
N LEU A 123 17.01 -4.25 -13.69
CA LEU A 123 17.08 -3.37 -12.52
C LEU A 123 15.82 -2.51 -12.36
N ASN A 124 15.21 -2.06 -13.47
CA ASN A 124 13.94 -1.35 -13.45
C ASN A 124 12.77 -2.28 -13.03
N VAL A 125 12.75 -3.53 -13.49
CA VAL A 125 11.75 -4.53 -13.08
C VAL A 125 11.88 -4.88 -11.59
N LEU A 126 13.10 -5.03 -11.08
CA LEU A 126 13.34 -5.26 -9.65
C LEU A 126 12.92 -4.04 -8.81
N SER A 127 13.19 -2.83 -9.32
CA SER A 127 12.77 -1.58 -8.68
C SER A 127 11.24 -1.46 -8.66
N LEU A 128 10.57 -1.87 -9.72
CA LEU A 128 9.10 -1.98 -9.77
C LEU A 128 8.57 -2.93 -8.68
N LEU A 129 9.16 -4.12 -8.54
CA LEU A 129 8.75 -5.08 -7.51
C LEU A 129 8.89 -4.49 -6.11
N LEU A 130 10.03 -3.84 -5.83
CA LEU A 130 10.28 -3.16 -4.55
C LEU A 130 9.27 -2.03 -4.30
N THR A 131 8.94 -1.26 -5.34
CA THR A 131 7.94 -0.18 -5.29
C THR A 131 6.54 -0.75 -5.01
N GLY A 132 6.20 -1.89 -5.62
CA GLY A 132 4.97 -2.65 -5.37
C GLY A 132 4.87 -3.16 -3.91
N MET A 133 5.96 -3.70 -3.36
CA MET A 133 6.00 -4.07 -1.94
C MET A 133 5.87 -2.83 -1.03
N GLY A 134 6.49 -1.72 -1.42
CA GLY A 134 6.38 -0.44 -0.71
C GLY A 134 4.96 0.10 -0.66
N ILE A 135 4.18 -0.02 -1.75
CA ILE A 135 2.78 0.43 -1.73
C ILE A 135 1.92 -0.42 -0.80
N LEU A 136 2.11 -1.75 -0.77
CA LEU A 136 1.43 -2.63 0.18
C LEU A 136 1.75 -2.26 1.63
N LEU A 137 3.02 -2.00 1.92
CA LEU A 137 3.45 -1.54 3.23
C LEU A 137 2.77 -0.22 3.61
N LEU A 138 2.78 0.78 2.73
CA LEU A 138 2.15 2.07 2.99
C LEU A 138 0.65 1.99 3.18
N VAL A 139 -0.04 1.12 2.43
CA VAL A 139 -1.48 0.91 2.60
C VAL A 139 -1.77 0.37 4.00
N ASN A 140 -1.01 -0.62 4.49
CA ASN A 140 -1.17 -1.13 5.85
C ASN A 140 -0.82 -0.09 6.94
N LEU A 141 0.14 0.80 6.68
CA LEU A 141 0.44 1.90 7.58
C LEU A 141 -0.68 2.96 7.59
N LEU A 142 -1.28 3.26 6.44
CA LEU A 142 -2.42 4.17 6.33
C LEU A 142 -3.67 3.59 7.01
N THR A 143 -3.91 2.27 6.93
CA THR A 143 -5.02 1.62 7.66
C THR A 143 -4.75 1.68 9.17
N ALA A 144 -3.53 1.38 9.62
CA ALA A 144 -3.15 1.49 11.04
C ALA A 144 -3.32 2.92 11.57
N GLU A 145 -2.93 3.93 10.78
CA GLU A 145 -3.10 5.34 11.11
C GLU A 145 -4.57 5.73 11.20
N THR A 146 -5.41 5.19 10.31
CA THR A 146 -6.87 5.39 10.37
C THR A 146 -7.43 4.86 11.68
N PHE A 147 -7.10 3.63 12.08
CA PHE A 147 -7.57 3.08 13.36
C PHE A 147 -7.03 3.84 14.57
N ARG A 148 -5.81 4.38 14.48
CA ARG A 148 -5.23 5.23 15.51
C ARG A 148 -6.02 6.53 15.71
N LEU A 149 -6.47 7.16 14.63
CA LEU A 149 -7.31 8.38 14.70
C LEU A 149 -8.63 8.13 15.44
N PHE A 150 -9.19 6.93 15.35
CA PHE A 150 -10.43 6.55 16.03
C PHE A 150 -10.21 5.85 17.38
N GLN A 151 -8.96 5.82 17.89
CA GLN A 151 -8.56 5.21 19.16
C GLN A 151 -8.81 3.69 19.28
N GLU A 152 -8.94 2.99 18.16
CA GLU A 152 -9.17 1.53 18.11
C GLU A 152 -7.83 0.76 18.14
N ARG A 153 -7.31 0.53 19.36
CA ARG A 153 -5.98 -0.09 19.56
C ARG A 153 -5.85 -1.50 18.98
N GLY A 154 -6.92 -2.31 19.03
CA GLY A 154 -6.90 -3.69 18.52
C GLY A 154 -6.63 -3.74 17.02
N SER A 155 -7.45 -3.04 16.25
CA SER A 155 -7.33 -2.95 14.79
C SER A 155 -6.05 -2.23 14.33
N GLN A 156 -5.54 -1.30 15.14
CA GLN A 156 -4.26 -0.65 14.91
C GLN A 156 -3.10 -1.66 14.97
N ILE A 157 -3.01 -2.47 16.03
CA ILE A 157 -1.94 -3.48 16.19
C ILE A 157 -2.02 -4.51 15.07
N GLU A 158 -3.23 -4.97 14.73
CA GLU A 158 -3.44 -5.91 13.65
C GLU A 158 -2.91 -5.38 12.30
N SER A 159 -3.22 -4.12 11.97
CA SER A 159 -2.70 -3.48 10.75
C SER A 159 -1.17 -3.31 10.77
N GLN A 160 -0.56 -3.10 11.94
CA GLN A 160 0.89 -3.06 12.09
C GLN A 160 1.53 -4.44 11.90
N VAL A 161 0.89 -5.50 12.39
CA VAL A 161 1.32 -6.88 12.14
C VAL A 161 1.24 -7.21 10.65
N PHE A 162 0.22 -6.72 9.95
CA PHE A 162 0.12 -6.87 8.49
C PHE A 162 1.24 -6.13 7.75
N ALA A 163 1.54 -4.89 8.16
CA ALA A 163 2.69 -4.14 7.66
C ALA A 163 4.02 -4.88 7.91
N LEU A 164 4.20 -5.44 9.10
CA LEU A 164 5.38 -6.24 9.44
C LEU A 164 5.46 -7.51 8.58
N GLY A 165 4.32 -8.13 8.29
CA GLY A 165 4.21 -9.26 7.36
C GLY A 165 4.75 -8.93 5.98
N VAL A 166 4.43 -7.74 5.42
CA VAL A 166 5.01 -7.28 4.14
C VAL A 166 6.54 -7.17 4.24
N VAL A 167 7.06 -6.64 5.35
CA VAL A 167 8.52 -6.50 5.54
C VAL A 167 9.20 -7.85 5.64
N ILE A 168 8.74 -8.73 6.52
CA ILE A 168 9.39 -10.02 6.82
C ILE A 168 9.20 -11.03 5.69
N LEU A 169 8.02 -11.10 5.09
CA LEU A 169 7.69 -12.14 4.11
C LEU A 169 7.91 -11.71 2.66
N MET A 170 8.05 -10.42 2.36
CA MET A 170 8.35 -9.95 0.99
C MET A 170 9.65 -9.16 0.92
N ILE A 171 9.76 -8.03 1.62
CA ILE A 171 10.89 -7.10 1.41
C ILE A 171 12.22 -7.72 1.85
N ALA A 172 12.28 -8.31 3.05
CA ALA A 172 13.49 -8.93 3.57
C ALA A 172 14.01 -10.07 2.69
N PRO A 173 13.22 -11.11 2.33
CA PRO A 173 13.71 -12.18 1.47
C PRO A 173 14.05 -11.69 0.07
N PHE A 174 13.32 -10.69 -0.46
CA PHE A 174 13.65 -10.06 -1.74
C PHE A 174 15.04 -9.39 -1.71
N LEU A 175 15.30 -8.55 -0.70
CA LEU A 175 16.60 -7.88 -0.55
C LEU A 175 17.74 -8.87 -0.28
N ILE A 176 17.50 -9.90 0.53
CA ILE A 176 18.47 -10.97 0.77
C ILE A 176 18.81 -11.67 -0.55
N GLY A 177 17.79 -12.05 -1.33
CA GLY A 177 17.98 -12.65 -2.65
C GLY A 177 18.78 -11.76 -3.61
N LEU A 178 18.51 -10.45 -3.61
CA LEU A 178 19.28 -9.48 -4.42
C LEU A 178 20.74 -9.38 -3.98
N ILE A 179 21.02 -9.37 -2.68
CA ILE A 179 22.39 -9.33 -2.17
C ILE A 179 23.14 -10.62 -2.55
N PHE A 180 22.51 -11.78 -2.37
CA PHE A 180 23.15 -13.06 -2.74
C PHE A 180 23.41 -13.18 -4.24
N THR A 181 22.45 -12.79 -5.08
CA THR A 181 22.63 -12.79 -6.55
C THR A 181 23.71 -11.81 -7.00
N PHE A 182 23.77 -10.63 -6.37
CA PHE A 182 24.82 -9.65 -6.65
C PHE A 182 26.22 -10.17 -6.26
N LEU A 183 26.35 -10.77 -5.08
CA LEU A 183 27.61 -11.38 -4.63
C LEU A 183 28.03 -12.56 -5.50
N ALA A 184 27.07 -13.38 -5.96
CA ALA A 184 27.33 -14.49 -6.88
C ALA A 184 27.82 -13.97 -8.24
N SER A 185 27.14 -12.99 -8.83
CA SER A 185 27.54 -12.37 -10.10
C SER A 185 28.94 -11.78 -10.03
N MET A 186 29.29 -11.08 -8.94
CA MET A 186 30.64 -10.55 -8.72
C MET A 186 31.71 -11.64 -8.59
N ARG A 187 31.37 -12.78 -7.97
CA ARG A 187 32.32 -13.88 -7.71
C ARG A 187 32.56 -14.75 -8.94
N TYR A 188 31.52 -14.99 -9.73
CA TYR A 188 31.57 -15.93 -10.86
C TYR A 188 31.68 -15.24 -12.23
N HIS A 189 31.69 -13.90 -12.27
CA HIS A 189 31.71 -13.09 -13.50
C HIS A 189 30.55 -13.38 -14.47
N PHE A 190 29.46 -13.96 -13.97
CA PHE A 190 28.23 -14.17 -14.74
C PHE A 190 27.41 -12.89 -14.85
N LEU A 191 26.61 -12.81 -15.91
CA LEU A 191 25.63 -11.73 -16.09
C LEU A 191 24.62 -11.78 -14.95
N PHE A 192 24.40 -10.63 -14.29
CA PHE A 192 23.47 -10.50 -13.17
C PHE A 192 22.05 -11.02 -13.52
N ALA A 193 21.62 -10.82 -14.76
CA ALA A 193 20.35 -11.34 -15.26
C ALA A 193 20.25 -12.88 -15.25
N GLU A 194 21.33 -13.58 -15.58
CA GLU A 194 21.36 -15.05 -15.58
C GLU A 194 21.29 -15.59 -14.15
N GLU A 195 22.02 -14.97 -13.22
CA GLU A 195 22.01 -15.36 -11.81
C GLU A 195 20.64 -15.15 -11.15
N ILE A 196 19.94 -14.06 -11.50
CA ILE A 196 18.56 -13.84 -11.04
C ILE A 196 17.62 -14.90 -11.60
N TRP A 197 17.75 -15.25 -12.88
CA TRP A 197 16.92 -16.28 -13.51
C TRP A 197 17.15 -17.65 -12.86
N LEU A 198 18.42 -18.02 -12.64
CA LEU A 198 18.79 -19.24 -11.94
C LEU A 198 18.25 -19.26 -10.51
N THR A 199 18.37 -18.15 -9.78
CA THR A 199 17.83 -18.04 -8.43
C THR A 199 16.31 -18.17 -8.42
N ALA A 200 15.61 -17.49 -9.32
CA ALA A 200 14.16 -17.56 -9.46
C ALA A 200 13.66 -18.97 -9.78
N SER A 201 14.37 -19.72 -10.64
CA SER A 201 14.05 -21.11 -10.98
C SER A 201 14.21 -22.08 -9.80
N ARG A 202 15.05 -21.74 -8.82
CA ARG A 202 15.29 -22.53 -7.60
C ARG A 202 14.36 -22.14 -6.45
N VAL A 203 13.55 -21.10 -6.60
CA VAL A 203 12.59 -20.68 -5.58
C VAL A 203 11.49 -21.75 -5.46
N PRO A 204 11.29 -22.35 -4.27
CA PRO A 204 10.27 -23.36 -4.11
C PRO A 204 8.86 -22.76 -4.19
N SER A 205 7.91 -23.53 -4.70
CA SER A 205 6.51 -23.11 -4.93
C SER A 205 5.84 -22.51 -3.69
N TRP A 206 6.16 -23.02 -2.50
CA TRP A 206 5.61 -22.52 -1.23
C TRP A 206 6.03 -21.08 -0.92
N LEU A 207 7.17 -20.60 -1.45
CA LEU A 207 7.60 -19.21 -1.23
C LEU A 207 6.73 -18.24 -2.04
N TYR A 208 6.24 -18.66 -3.21
CA TYR A 208 5.23 -17.91 -3.97
C TYR A 208 3.93 -17.82 -3.16
N LEU A 209 3.51 -18.90 -2.50
CA LEU A 209 2.35 -18.84 -1.60
C LEU A 209 2.60 -17.90 -0.42
N ALA A 210 3.78 -17.97 0.21
CA ALA A 210 4.15 -17.09 1.31
C ALA A 210 4.17 -15.60 0.91
N THR A 211 4.56 -15.27 -0.32
CA THR A 211 4.57 -13.89 -0.83
C THR A 211 3.16 -13.39 -1.22
N THR A 212 2.21 -14.27 -1.51
CA THR A 212 0.80 -13.88 -1.70
C THR A 212 0.09 -13.56 -0.38
N LEU A 213 0.61 -14.03 0.76
CA LEU A 213 -0.03 -13.84 2.05
C LEU A 213 -0.08 -12.35 2.46
N PRO A 214 1.01 -11.56 2.40
CA PRO A 214 0.95 -10.12 2.70
C PRO A 214 0.03 -9.33 1.76
N CYS A 215 -0.12 -9.78 0.51
CA CYS A 215 -1.10 -9.21 -0.41
C CYS A 215 -2.54 -9.41 0.10
N ALA A 216 -2.88 -10.63 0.53
CA ALA A 216 -4.18 -10.94 1.12
C ALA A 216 -4.42 -10.16 2.42
N LEU A 217 -3.41 -10.05 3.28
CA LEU A 217 -3.49 -9.24 4.51
C LEU A 217 -3.75 -7.76 4.21
N THR A 218 -3.12 -7.20 3.18
CA THR A 218 -3.34 -5.81 2.77
C THR A 218 -4.76 -5.58 2.24
N LEU A 219 -5.31 -6.56 1.52
CA LEU A 219 -6.72 -6.53 1.08
C LEU A 219 -7.66 -6.55 2.29
N ILE A 220 -7.43 -7.45 3.25
CA ILE A 220 -8.22 -7.53 4.48
C ILE A 220 -8.16 -6.21 5.26
N ALA A 221 -6.96 -5.63 5.44
CA ALA A 221 -6.75 -4.36 6.12
C ALA A 221 -7.54 -3.23 5.47
N SER A 222 -7.45 -3.13 4.15
CA SER A 222 -8.14 -2.10 3.35
C SER A 222 -9.66 -2.26 3.44
N TRP A 223 -10.15 -3.50 3.37
CA TRP A 223 -11.58 -3.79 3.51
C TRP A 223 -12.10 -3.45 4.90
N LYS A 224 -11.35 -3.82 5.95
CA LYS A 224 -11.70 -3.48 7.35
C LYS A 224 -11.73 -1.98 7.57
N ALA A 225 -10.74 -1.23 7.06
CA ALA A 225 -10.72 0.23 7.16
C ALA A 225 -11.94 0.86 6.46
N LYS A 226 -12.31 0.37 5.27
CA LYS A 226 -13.53 0.79 4.56
C LYS A 226 -14.78 0.51 5.41
N ALA A 227 -14.95 -0.71 5.89
CA ALA A 227 -16.14 -1.13 6.64
C ALA A 227 -16.30 -0.30 7.92
N PHE A 228 -15.20 -0.06 8.62
CA PHE A 228 -15.16 0.78 9.82
C PHE A 228 -15.59 2.22 9.54
N CYS A 229 -15.08 2.84 8.46
CA CYS A 229 -15.48 4.20 8.07
C CYS A 229 -16.98 4.28 7.73
N TYR A 230 -17.54 3.27 7.06
CA TYR A 230 -18.98 3.21 6.77
C TYR A 230 -19.82 3.05 8.04
N GLN A 231 -19.40 2.20 8.98
CA GLN A 231 -20.11 2.01 10.24
C GLN A 231 -20.17 3.32 11.03
N ARG A 232 -19.03 4.01 11.17
CA ARG A 232 -18.98 5.31 11.87
C ARG A 232 -19.82 6.39 11.17
N LEU A 233 -19.88 6.38 9.84
CA LEU A 233 -20.75 7.27 9.08
C LEU A 233 -22.24 7.01 9.39
N TRP A 234 -22.63 5.73 9.44
CA TRP A 234 -23.99 5.32 9.76
C TRP A 234 -24.40 5.70 11.19
N ASP A 235 -23.51 5.49 12.16
CA ASP A 235 -23.74 5.85 13.56
C ASP A 235 -23.86 7.36 13.74
N SER A 236 -23.05 8.15 13.00
CA SER A 236 -23.14 9.61 13.01
C SER A 236 -24.47 10.12 12.44
N GLY A 237 -25.05 9.42 11.47
CA GLY A 237 -26.36 9.76 10.89
C GLY A 237 -27.52 9.45 11.84
N LYS A 238 -27.41 8.39 12.65
CA LYS A 238 -28.43 8.04 13.65
C LYS A 238 -28.53 9.04 14.79
N SER A 239 -27.42 9.66 15.19
CA SER A 239 -27.42 10.65 16.28
C SER A 239 -28.02 12.01 15.90
N GLN A 240 -28.35 12.22 14.63
CA GLN A 240 -28.97 13.46 14.12
C GLN A 240 -30.49 13.34 13.88
N LEU A 241 -31.05 12.14 14.05
CA LEU A 241 -32.48 11.82 13.95
C LEU A 241 -33.06 11.60 15.34
#